data_AF-A0A918YWP5-F1
#
_entry.id   AF-A0A918YWP5-F1
#
_cell.length_a   1.000
_cell.length_b   1.000
_cell.length_c   1.000
_cell.angle_alpha   90.00
_cell.angle_beta   90.00
_cell.angle_gamma   90.00
#
_symmetry.space_group_name_H-M   'P 1'
#
loop_
_entity.id
_entity.type
_entity.pdbx_description
1 polymer ?
#
loop_
_entity_poly.entity_id
_entity_poly.type
_entity_poly.pdbx_seq_one_letter_code
_entity_poly.pdbx_strand_id
1 'polypeptide(L)'
;MAAGRVDVAYTLVGTAGGERVLLVRNRDTWSLPGGRREDGKNLVEAAVRETKEEAGVIVEASTVVDVGGRRGPGAVGGGWRRLRHHPQRSPRRAVVRPGPGGSGEIA
;
A
#
# COMPACT_ATOMS: atom_id res chain seq x y z
N MET A 1 19.34 11.21 -20.71
CA MET A 1 19.04 10.94 -19.29
C MET A 1 18.63 9.48 -19.15
N ALA A 2 19.42 8.64 -18.47
CA ALA A 2 19.04 7.26 -18.22
C ALA A 2 17.80 7.23 -17.32
N ALA A 3 16.76 6.50 -17.69
CA ALA A 3 15.56 6.37 -16.88
C ALA A 3 15.91 5.63 -15.58
N GLY A 4 15.92 6.35 -14.46
CA GLY A 4 16.21 5.79 -13.13
C GLY A 4 15.13 4.80 -12.69
N ARG A 5 15.54 3.80 -11.89
CA ARG A 5 14.61 2.89 -11.23
C ARG A 5 13.75 3.68 -10.24
N VAL A 6 12.43 3.50 -10.30
CA VAL A 6 11.49 4.06 -9.33
C VAL A 6 11.06 2.97 -8.38
N ASP A 7 11.21 3.24 -7.08
CA ASP A 7 10.73 2.39 -6.00
C ASP A 7 9.36 2.88 -5.52
N VAL A 8 8.41 1.95 -5.35
CA VAL A 8 7.08 2.22 -4.80
C VAL A 8 6.75 1.22 -3.70
N ALA A 9 5.99 1.65 -2.71
CA ALA A 9 5.49 0.81 -1.62
C ALA A 9 4.00 1.04 -1.43
N TYR A 10 3.27 -0.05 -1.14
CA TYR A 10 1.84 -0.04 -0.83
C TYR A 10 1.59 -0.74 0.50
N THR A 11 0.58 -0.29 1.24
CA THR A 11 0.20 -0.85 2.54
C THR A 11 -1.11 -1.62 2.44
N LEU A 12 -1.11 -2.88 2.87
CA LEU A 12 -2.34 -3.64 3.09
C LEU A 12 -2.71 -3.58 4.58
N VAL A 13 -3.74 -2.80 4.91
CA VAL A 13 -4.25 -2.67 6.27
C VAL A 13 -5.60 -3.37 6.37
N GLY A 14 -5.68 -4.42 7.18
CA GLY A 14 -6.93 -5.14 7.44
C GLY A 14 -7.55 -4.78 8.79
N THR A 15 -8.87 -4.97 8.91
CA THR A 15 -9.52 -5.02 10.22
C THR A 15 -9.05 -6.24 11.02
N ALA A 16 -9.26 -6.26 12.33
CA ALA A 16 -8.82 -7.36 13.20
C ALA A 16 -9.35 -8.75 12.78
N GLY A 17 -10.53 -8.79 12.13
CA GLY A 17 -11.12 -10.01 11.57
C GLY A 17 -10.65 -10.37 10.15
N GLY A 18 -9.93 -9.48 9.47
CA GLY A 18 -9.47 -9.68 8.09
C GLY A 18 -10.56 -9.57 7.02
N GLU A 19 -11.77 -9.14 7.40
CA GLU A 19 -12.94 -9.10 6.49
C GLU A 19 -12.99 -7.85 5.63
N ARG A 20 -12.28 -6.80 6.05
CA ARG A 20 -12.24 -5.49 5.40
C ARG A 20 -10.81 -4.98 5.29
N VAL A 21 -10.56 -4.20 4.25
CA VAL A 21 -9.24 -3.65 3.94
C VAL A 21 -9.33 -2.15 3.67
N LEU A 22 -8.32 -1.41 4.11
CA LEU A 22 -8.21 0.01 3.81
C LEU A 22 -7.86 0.21 2.33
N LEU A 23 -8.69 1.01 1.65
CA LEU A 23 -8.44 1.48 0.31
C LEU A 23 -8.53 3.01 0.28
N VAL A 24 -7.76 3.63 -0.61
CA VAL A 24 -7.86 5.04 -0.94
C VAL A 24 -8.45 5.18 -2.34
N ARG A 25 -9.20 6.26 -2.55
CA ARG A 25 -9.80 6.57 -3.85
C ARG A 25 -8.99 7.65 -4.54
N ASN A 26 -8.29 7.29 -5.61
CA ASN A 26 -7.60 8.24 -6.47
C ASN A 26 -8.39 8.38 -7.78
N ARG A 27 -8.95 9.57 -8.01
CA ARG A 27 -9.87 9.87 -9.12
C ARG A 27 -10.99 8.82 -9.17
N ASP A 28 -10.93 7.91 -10.14
CA ASP A 28 -11.96 6.90 -10.41
C ASP A 28 -11.53 5.47 -10.05
N THR A 29 -10.40 5.33 -9.35
CA THR A 29 -9.86 4.02 -8.99
C THR A 29 -9.64 3.88 -7.50
N TRP A 30 -10.00 2.71 -6.97
CA TRP A 30 -9.62 2.29 -5.62
C TRP A 30 -8.27 1.57 -5.67
N SER A 31 -7.39 1.94 -4.74
CA SER A 31 -6.07 1.31 -4.60
C SER A 31 -5.69 1.19 -3.12
N LEU A 32 -4.67 0.37 -2.83
CA LEU A 32 -4.01 0.43 -1.53
C LEU A 32 -3.35 1.80 -1.34
N PRO A 33 -3.31 2.34 -0.11
CA PRO A 33 -2.49 3.51 0.19
C PRO A 33 -1.03 3.24 -0.16
N GLY A 34 -0.36 4.20 -0.78
CA GLY A 34 1.03 4.00 -1.16
C GLY A 34 1.53 4.89 -2.29
N GLY A 35 2.84 4.96 -2.41
CA GLY A 35 3.49 5.91 -3.28
C GLY A 35 4.97 5.68 -3.44
N ARG A 36 5.64 6.68 -4.02
CA ARG A 36 7.06 6.62 -4.36
C ARG A 36 7.90 6.73 -3.09
N ARG A 37 8.95 5.92 -3.04
CA ARG A 37 10.01 6.05 -2.03
C ARG A 37 10.80 7.34 -2.27
N GLU A 38 10.94 8.16 -1.24
CA GLU A 38 11.81 9.33 -1.28
C GLU A 38 13.29 8.93 -1.20
N ASP A 39 14.17 9.81 -1.68
CA ASP A 39 15.61 9.60 -1.59
C ASP A 39 16.05 9.52 -0.12
N GLY A 40 16.92 8.55 0.18
CA GLY A 40 17.38 8.29 1.55
C GLY A 40 16.40 7.54 2.45
N LYS A 41 15.11 7.44 2.11
CA LYS A 41 14.12 6.65 2.87
C LYS A 41 14.02 5.21 2.39
N ASN A 42 13.62 4.31 3.28
CA ASN A 42 13.31 2.93 2.95
C ASN A 42 11.83 2.74 2.52
N LEU A 43 11.48 1.55 2.00
CA LEU A 43 10.13 1.26 1.52
C LEU A 43 9.06 1.28 2.62
N VAL A 44 9.42 0.88 3.85
CA VAL A 44 8.51 0.88 5.00
C VAL A 44 8.17 2.31 5.41
N GLU A 45 9.17 3.19 5.47
CA GLU A 45 8.97 4.62 5.76
C GLU A 45 8.08 5.28 4.72
N ALA A 46 8.26 4.97 3.44
CA ALA A 46 7.39 5.45 2.38
C ALA A 46 5.95 4.96 2.56
N ALA A 47 5.74 3.67 2.81
CA ALA A 47 4.41 3.08 3.03
C ALA A 47 3.69 3.71 4.23
N VAL A 48 4.38 3.88 5.36
CA VAL A 48 3.83 4.50 6.58
C VAL A 48 3.48 5.97 6.33
N ARG A 49 4.37 6.73 5.66
CA ARG A 49 4.13 8.13 5.31
C ARG A 49 2.88 8.28 4.44
N GLU A 50 2.83 7.57 3.31
CA GLU A 50 1.74 7.65 2.34
C GLU A 50 0.40 7.23 2.98
N THR A 51 0.39 6.18 3.80
CA THR A 51 -0.83 5.74 4.51
C THR A 51 -1.39 6.84 5.43
N LYS A 52 -0.50 7.55 6.12
CA LYS A 52 -0.89 8.68 6.97
C LYS A 52 -1.39 9.86 6.13
N GLU A 53 -0.73 10.18 5.02
CA GLU A 53 -1.08 11.31 4.16
C GLU A 53 -2.40 11.09 3.41
N GLU A 54 -2.61 9.90 2.84
CA GLU A 54 -3.77 9.60 1.99
C GLU A 54 -5.01 9.17 2.77
N ALA A 55 -4.84 8.52 3.93
CA ALA A 55 -5.94 7.95 4.71
C ALA A 55 -6.04 8.48 6.15
N GLY A 56 -5.07 9.27 6.63
CA GLY A 56 -5.04 9.74 8.02
C GLY A 56 -4.76 8.64 9.04
N VAL A 57 -4.36 7.44 8.61
CA VAL A 57 -4.17 6.26 9.48
C VAL A 57 -2.69 6.10 9.81
N ILE A 58 -2.37 6.00 11.11
CA ILE A 58 -1.03 5.67 11.59
C ILE A 58 -0.92 4.14 11.67
N VAL A 59 0.10 3.59 11.02
CA VAL A 59 0.33 2.15 10.93
C VAL A 59 1.78 1.80 11.26
N GLU A 60 1.98 0.58 11.76
CA GLU A 60 3.29 -0.07 11.81
C GLU A 60 3.30 -1.18 10.75
N ALA A 61 4.12 -1.01 9.71
CA ALA A 61 4.27 -2.02 8.67
C ALA A 61 5.47 -2.93 8.98
N SER A 62 5.20 -4.24 9.10
CA SER A 62 6.20 -5.22 9.57
C SER A 62 6.36 -6.45 8.68
N THR A 63 5.46 -6.67 7.72
CA THR A 63 5.45 -7.89 6.87
C THR A 63 5.36 -7.52 5.40
N VAL A 64 6.24 -8.11 4.59
CA VAL A 64 6.17 -8.03 3.12
C VAL A 64 5.25 -9.15 2.62
N VAL A 65 4.23 -8.79 1.85
CA VAL A 65 3.25 -9.74 1.30
C VAL A 65 3.47 -10.05 -0.18
N ASP A 66 4.01 -9.09 -0.95
CA ASP A 66 4.31 -9.23 -2.38
C ASP A 66 5.42 -8.25 -2.80
N VAL A 67 6.19 -8.62 -3.83
CA VAL A 67 7.20 -7.76 -4.45
C VAL A 67 7.14 -7.94 -5.97
N GLY A 68 6.79 -6.86 -6.67
CA GLY A 68 6.71 -6.82 -8.13
C GLY A 68 7.72 -5.86 -8.75
N GLY A 69 8.06 -6.11 -10.03
CA GLY A 69 8.88 -5.20 -10.83
C GLY A 69 8.40 -5.18 -12.28
N ARG A 70 8.39 -3.99 -12.90
CA ARG A 70 8.12 -3.82 -14.34
C ARG A 70 9.29 -3.10 -14.99
N ARG A 71 9.74 -3.61 -16.13
CA ARG A 71 10.72 -2.95 -17.00
C ARG A 71 10.02 -2.47 -18.26
N GLY A 72 10.22 -1.22 -18.64
CA GLY A 72 9.69 -0.65 -19.88
C GLY A 72 9.68 0.89 -19.88
N PRO A 73 9.76 1.53 -21.05
CA PRO A 73 9.62 2.99 -21.17
C PRO A 73 8.20 3.42 -20.74
N GLY A 74 8.10 4.42 -19.85
CA GLY A 74 6.80 5.01 -19.46
C GLY A 74 6.06 4.31 -18.30
N ALA A 75 6.74 3.56 -17.42
CA ALA A 75 6.13 2.81 -16.31
C ALA A 75 5.55 3.67 -15.14
N VAL A 76 5.21 4.93 -15.40
CA VAL A 76 4.42 5.78 -14.49
C VAL A 76 3.09 6.11 -15.18
N GLY A 77 2.04 5.37 -14.81
CA GLY A 77 0.66 5.58 -15.26
C GLY A 77 0.20 4.62 -16.36
N GLY A 78 -0.47 3.53 -15.99
CA GLY A 78 -1.17 2.69 -16.97
C GLY A 78 -1.51 1.27 -16.51
N GLY A 79 -2.76 1.08 -16.08
CA GLY A 79 -3.49 -0.19 -16.17
C GLY A 79 -3.05 -1.32 -15.22
N TRP A 80 -3.71 -1.43 -14.08
CA TRP A 80 -3.79 -2.66 -13.29
C TRP A 80 -4.64 -3.68 -14.06
N ARG A 81 -4.06 -4.78 -14.55
CA ARG A 81 -4.86 -5.93 -15.00
C ARG A 81 -5.26 -6.76 -13.78
N ARG A 82 -6.55 -7.08 -13.70
CA ARG A 82 -7.23 -7.91 -12.68
C ARG A 82 -6.35 -9.08 -12.22
N LEU A 83 -5.91 -9.05 -10.96
CA LEU A 83 -5.36 -10.23 -10.29
C LEU A 83 -6.50 -11.23 -10.08
N ARG A 84 -6.36 -12.46 -10.58
CA ARG A 84 -7.21 -13.58 -10.14
C ARG A 84 -6.61 -14.10 -8.83
N HIS A 85 -7.41 -14.15 -7.78
CA HIS A 85 -7.02 -14.77 -6.52
C HIS A 85 -6.66 -16.25 -6.73
N HIS A 86 -5.48 -16.65 -6.27
CA HIS A 86 -5.15 -18.05 -5.97
C HIS A 86 -4.89 -18.14 -4.46
N PRO A 87 -5.63 -18.96 -3.69
CA PRO A 87 -5.55 -18.94 -2.25
C PRO A 87 -4.49 -19.94 -1.78
N GLN A 88 -3.30 -19.49 -1.37
CA GLN A 88 -2.45 -20.32 -0.51
C GLN A 88 -1.58 -19.48 0.43
N ARG A 89 -1.85 -19.69 1.74
CA ARG A 89 -1.02 -19.51 2.95
C ARG A 89 -1.00 -18.15 3.64
N SER A 90 -1.45 -18.19 4.90
CA SER A 90 -1.60 -17.09 5.86
C SER A 90 -0.28 -16.70 6.53
N PRO A 91 0.07 -15.40 6.65
CA PRO A 91 1.05 -14.94 7.63
C PRO A 91 0.36 -14.51 8.94
N ARG A 92 1.09 -14.70 10.04
CA ARG A 92 0.64 -14.57 11.42
C ARG A 92 0.35 -13.12 11.81
N ARG A 93 -0.79 -12.95 12.49
CA ARG A 93 -1.33 -11.83 13.28
C ARG A 93 -0.34 -10.71 13.65
N ALA A 94 -0.63 -9.48 13.21
CA ALA A 94 -0.18 -8.24 13.84
C ALA A 94 -1.41 -7.57 14.50
N VAL A 95 -1.27 -7.11 15.74
CA VAL A 95 -2.32 -6.40 16.49
C VAL A 95 -2.08 -4.90 16.35
N VAL A 96 -3.04 -4.16 15.80
CA VAL A 96 -3.01 -2.70 15.69
C VAL A 96 -4.02 -2.10 16.66
N ARG A 97 -3.63 -1.07 17.41
CA ARG A 97 -4.54 -0.26 18.24
C ARG A 97 -4.93 1.02 17.48
N PRO A 98 -6.21 1.42 17.44
CA PRO A 98 -6.60 2.68 16.83
C PRO A 98 -6.16 3.86 17.71
N GLY A 99 -5.54 4.87 17.08
CA GLY A 99 -5.40 6.21 17.64
C GLY A 99 -6.68 7.04 17.41
N PRO A 100 -6.98 8.05 18.24
CA PRO A 100 -8.23 8.77 18.16
C PRO A 100 -8.23 9.77 16.99
N GLY A 101 -9.21 9.65 16.10
CA GLY A 101 -9.61 10.70 15.17
C GLY A 101 -9.01 10.63 13.76
N GLY A 102 -9.70 9.96 12.85
CA GLY A 102 -9.44 10.02 11.41
C GLY A 102 -10.62 9.45 10.62
N SER A 103 -11.20 10.26 9.73
CA SER A 103 -12.43 9.99 8.97
C SER A 103 -12.25 9.05 7.77
N GLY A 104 -11.43 8.02 7.90
CA GLY A 104 -11.26 7.01 6.85
C GLY A 104 -12.44 6.05 6.81
N GLU A 105 -13.14 5.97 5.67
CA GLU A 105 -14.21 4.99 5.48
C GLU A 105 -13.61 3.62 5.13
N ILE A 106 -13.96 2.61 5.93
CA ILE A 106 -13.51 1.21 5.81
C ILE A 106 -14.47 0.43 4.93
N ALA A 107 -14.04 0.12 3.69
CA ALA A 107 -14.75 -0.75 2.75
C ALA A 107 -14.62 -2.23 3.13
#